data_AF-A0A0S8J7R5-F1
#
_entry.id   AF-A0A0S8J7R5-F1
#
_cell.length_a   1.000
_cell.length_b   1.000
_cell.length_c   1.000
_cell.angle_alpha   90.00
_cell.angle_beta   90.00
_cell.angle_gamma   90.00
#
_symmetry.space_group_name_H-M   'P 1'
#
loop_
_entity.id
_entity.type
_entity.pdbx_description
1 polymer ?
#
loop_
_entity_poly.entity_id
_entity_poly.type
_entity_poly.pdbx_seq_one_letter_code
_entity_poly.pdbx_strand_id
1 'polypeptide(L)'
;MKSYKNVKVTITLVGLRRFKVSVAGAVKAPGIYSVFANTRVSEVIGKGGGFLQNSSLRNIMITHSDGTVSKADVFKFWRTGDRTKNPYVLGGDLIVVPARENNINTCGIYGAVKSPGQFEYSPEDSLFDLINLAYGLTMDADLLRADLIRFNPDQRTTQTISMDLEALISGDDPQSNIALMPDDRVFIRTIPDFHKKEQVTVNGEVLYPGVYDIEEDQTRLSKVIAKAGGFTPDASLIEAEMIRAYNVIDPEFERLKNIPVADMTKTEYEHFKLRARERPGRVAVNFEKLFLEGLNDYDVVLKSGDIINIPVKSMVVNVSGSVVNPGLVPYKSGEDYRYYVRRAGGLSWKARKSKIRIIKGLTGERLRPSKSRKIDPGDTILVPEKPERDYWGFFKDTMIVLGNLATIYLVVQQATE
;
A
#
# COMPACT_ATOMS: atom_id res chain seq x y z
N MET A 1 -60.72 60.35 3.66
CA MET A 1 -59.36 59.75 3.63
C MET A 1 -58.39 60.80 4.15
N LYS A 2 -57.79 60.61 5.33
CA LYS A 2 -56.79 61.57 5.83
C LYS A 2 -55.45 61.28 5.16
N SER A 3 -54.87 62.28 4.50
CA SER A 3 -53.56 62.21 3.86
C SER A 3 -52.63 63.17 4.58
N TYR A 4 -51.42 62.71 4.92
CA TYR A 4 -50.42 63.52 5.59
C TYR A 4 -49.26 63.76 4.62
N LYS A 5 -48.95 65.03 4.35
CA LYS A 5 -47.81 65.43 3.53
C LYS A 5 -46.56 65.59 4.40
N ASN A 6 -45.40 65.24 3.86
CA ASN A 6 -44.07 65.38 4.51
C ASN A 6 -43.85 64.53 5.78
N VAL A 7 -44.39 63.32 5.86
CA VAL A 7 -44.15 62.40 6.98
C VAL A 7 -42.97 61.47 6.68
N LYS A 8 -42.00 61.37 7.59
CA LYS A 8 -41.01 60.29 7.59
C LYS A 8 -41.64 59.05 8.22
N VAL A 9 -41.91 58.03 7.42
CA VAL A 9 -42.44 56.75 7.89
C VAL A 9 -41.30 55.74 7.95
N THR A 10 -41.09 55.15 9.12
CA THR A 10 -40.20 53.99 9.29
C THR A 10 -41.06 52.75 9.52
N ILE A 11 -40.88 51.75 8.68
CA ILE A 11 -41.53 50.44 8.81
C ILE A 11 -40.48 49.46 9.30
N THR A 12 -40.78 48.72 10.35
CA THR A 12 -39.90 47.68 10.90
C THR A 12 -40.70 46.41 11.10
N LEU A 13 -40.13 45.27 10.71
CA LEU A 13 -40.73 43.95 10.94
C LEU A 13 -40.67 43.63 12.44
N VAL A 14 -41.83 43.59 13.11
CA VAL A 14 -41.93 43.31 14.55
C VAL A 14 -41.82 41.80 14.85
N GLY A 15 -42.16 40.94 13.88
CA GLY A 15 -42.04 39.49 14.03
C GLY A 15 -42.45 38.72 12.79
N LEU A 16 -41.97 37.47 12.70
CA LEU A 16 -42.32 36.56 11.60
C LEU A 16 -43.71 35.95 11.84
N ARG A 17 -44.54 35.93 10.79
CA ARG A 17 -45.84 35.25 10.81
C ARG A 17 -45.65 33.77 11.12
N ARG A 18 -46.40 33.26 12.10
CA ARG A 18 -46.51 31.83 12.41
C ARG A 18 -47.71 31.22 11.73
N PHE A 19 -47.55 30.00 11.24
CA PHE A 19 -48.64 29.19 10.70
C PHE A 19 -48.42 27.71 11.00
N LYS A 20 -49.42 26.90 10.68
CA LYS A 20 -49.40 25.46 10.87
C LYS A 20 -49.15 24.75 9.54
N VAL A 21 -48.37 23.69 9.61
CA VAL A 21 -48.11 22.74 8.52
C VAL A 21 -48.27 21.33 9.06
N SER A 22 -48.73 20.41 8.24
CA SER A 22 -48.94 19.02 8.60
C SER A 22 -47.82 18.16 8.03
N VAL A 23 -47.28 17.23 8.81
CA VAL A 23 -46.29 16.25 8.37
C VAL A 23 -46.85 14.85 8.57
N ALA A 24 -46.80 14.03 7.51
CA ALA A 24 -47.30 12.65 7.49
C ALA A 24 -46.34 11.69 6.78
N GLY A 25 -46.59 10.40 6.93
CA GLY A 25 -45.81 9.33 6.30
C GLY A 25 -44.65 8.83 7.15
N ALA A 26 -43.57 8.38 6.51
CA ALA A 26 -42.39 7.80 7.11
C ALA A 26 -41.52 8.87 7.80
N VAL A 27 -41.96 9.39 8.94
CA VAL A 27 -41.20 10.29 9.81
C VAL A 27 -41.31 9.83 11.26
N LYS A 28 -40.41 10.26 12.15
CA LYS A 28 -40.43 9.80 13.56
C LYS A 28 -41.66 10.24 14.32
N ALA A 29 -42.10 11.49 14.13
CA ALA A 29 -43.32 12.02 14.74
C ALA A 29 -44.18 12.72 13.67
N PRO A 30 -45.17 12.02 13.08
CA PRO A 30 -46.21 12.66 12.27
C PRO A 30 -47.04 13.63 13.12
N GLY A 31 -47.49 14.73 12.54
CA GLY A 31 -48.30 15.70 13.28
C GLY A 31 -48.33 17.10 12.67
N ILE A 32 -48.96 18.03 13.39
CA ILE A 32 -49.09 19.43 12.97
C ILE A 32 -48.04 20.27 13.70
N TYR A 33 -47.24 21.02 12.95
CA TYR A 33 -46.14 21.83 13.46
C TYR A 33 -46.39 23.31 13.23
N SER A 34 -46.06 24.13 14.23
CA SER A 34 -46.07 25.59 14.10
C SER A 34 -44.69 26.08 13.63
N VAL A 35 -44.68 26.79 12.51
CA VAL A 35 -43.47 27.22 11.80
C VAL A 35 -43.57 28.69 11.36
N PHE A 36 -42.46 29.24 10.89
CA PHE A 36 -42.36 30.62 10.40
C PHE A 36 -42.31 30.64 8.87
N ALA A 37 -42.55 31.81 8.26
CA ALA A 37 -42.53 31.99 6.81
C ALA A 37 -41.17 31.75 6.12
N ASN A 38 -40.08 31.63 6.89
CA ASN A 38 -38.75 31.31 6.39
C ASN A 38 -38.35 29.84 6.63
N THR A 39 -39.25 29.01 7.17
CA THR A 39 -38.94 27.60 7.46
C THR A 39 -38.97 26.77 6.17
N ARG A 40 -38.02 25.84 6.02
CA ARG A 40 -37.93 24.91 4.88
C ARG A 40 -38.43 23.51 5.24
N VAL A 41 -38.76 22.71 4.22
CA VAL A 41 -39.28 21.34 4.38
C VAL A 41 -38.44 20.49 5.33
N SER A 42 -37.12 20.48 5.14
CA SER A 42 -36.21 19.70 5.98
C SER A 42 -36.27 20.10 7.46
N GLU A 43 -36.47 21.39 7.76
CA GLU A 43 -36.56 21.91 9.12
C GLU A 43 -37.88 21.52 9.78
N VAL A 44 -38.99 21.50 9.04
CA VAL A 44 -40.28 21.04 9.55
C VAL A 44 -40.20 19.56 9.94
N ILE A 45 -39.61 18.73 9.06
CA ILE A 45 -39.42 17.30 9.34
C ILE A 45 -38.46 17.12 10.53
N GLY A 46 -37.42 17.94 10.63
CA GLY A 46 -36.49 17.97 11.77
C GLY A 46 -37.19 18.28 13.10
N LYS A 47 -38.17 19.20 13.12
CA LYS A 47 -38.99 19.48 14.31
C LYS A 47 -39.79 18.26 14.78
N GLY A 48 -40.16 17.37 13.87
CA GLY A 48 -40.80 16.08 14.16
C GLY A 48 -39.84 14.94 14.48
N GLY A 49 -38.58 15.24 14.86
CA GLY A 49 -37.56 14.24 15.18
C GLY A 49 -36.82 13.67 13.96
N GLY A 50 -37.14 14.13 12.76
CA GLY A 50 -36.49 13.74 11.51
C GLY A 50 -37.10 12.50 10.84
N PHE A 51 -36.33 11.95 9.91
CA PHE A 51 -36.69 10.80 9.08
C PHE A 51 -36.55 9.47 9.85
N LEU A 52 -37.36 8.48 9.45
CA LEU A 52 -37.14 7.07 9.77
C LEU A 52 -36.00 6.51 8.91
N GLN A 53 -35.49 5.33 9.26
CA GLN A 53 -34.37 4.70 8.52
C GLN A 53 -34.74 4.35 7.06
N ASN A 54 -36.01 4.04 6.82
CA ASN A 54 -36.56 3.70 5.51
C ASN A 54 -37.37 4.85 4.89
N SER A 55 -37.12 6.11 5.27
CA SER A 55 -37.79 7.24 4.63
C SER A 55 -37.17 7.55 3.26
N SER A 56 -38.00 7.96 2.31
CA SER A 56 -37.50 8.66 1.13
C SER A 56 -36.99 10.04 1.52
N LEU A 57 -35.77 10.35 1.09
CA LEU A 57 -35.17 11.69 1.26
C LEU A 57 -35.27 12.52 -0.03
N ARG A 58 -35.76 11.91 -1.12
CA ARG A 58 -35.75 12.49 -2.47
C ARG A 58 -37.14 12.74 -3.03
N ASN A 59 -38.10 11.91 -2.65
CA ASN A 59 -39.44 11.89 -3.20
C ASN A 59 -40.48 12.45 -2.21
N ILE A 60 -40.13 13.49 -1.46
CA ILE A 60 -41.04 14.11 -0.48
C ILE A 60 -42.06 14.96 -1.23
N MET A 61 -43.34 14.76 -0.94
CA MET A 61 -44.44 15.47 -1.57
C MET A 61 -44.97 16.57 -0.67
N ILE A 62 -45.31 17.72 -1.25
CA ILE A 62 -45.90 18.86 -0.55
C ILE A 62 -47.21 19.18 -1.26
N THR A 63 -48.33 18.97 -0.58
CA THR A 63 -49.63 19.42 -1.06
C THR A 63 -49.94 20.77 -0.44
N HIS A 64 -50.02 21.79 -1.27
CA HIS A 64 -50.33 23.15 -0.86
C HIS A 64 -51.83 23.35 -0.60
N SER A 65 -52.19 24.43 0.08
CA SER A 65 -53.59 24.73 0.42
C SER A 65 -54.49 24.95 -0.79
N ASP A 66 -53.93 25.29 -1.94
CA ASP A 66 -54.63 25.48 -3.22
C ASP A 66 -54.81 24.16 -4.01
N GLY A 67 -54.32 23.03 -3.48
CA GLY A 67 -54.37 21.73 -4.12
C GLY A 67 -53.19 21.43 -5.06
N THR A 68 -52.28 22.38 -5.28
CA THR A 68 -51.07 22.11 -6.07
C THR A 68 -50.11 21.20 -5.31
N VAL A 69 -49.36 20.37 -6.04
CA VAL A 69 -48.37 19.45 -5.48
C VAL A 69 -46.99 19.83 -5.97
N SER A 70 -46.08 20.05 -5.03
CA SER A 70 -44.65 20.21 -5.31
C SER A 70 -43.83 19.10 -4.66
N LYS A 71 -42.58 18.95 -5.11
CA LYS A 71 -41.66 17.91 -4.65
C LYS A 71 -40.46 18.54 -3.96
N ALA A 72 -40.00 17.91 -2.88
CA ALA A 72 -38.75 18.23 -2.21
C ALA A 72 -37.77 17.05 -2.26
N ASP A 73 -36.52 17.34 -2.62
CA ASP A 73 -35.39 16.42 -2.61
C ASP A 73 -34.34 16.94 -1.63
N VAL A 74 -34.55 16.64 -0.34
CA VAL A 74 -33.66 17.12 0.73
C VAL A 74 -32.29 16.46 0.66
N PHE A 75 -32.20 15.25 0.10
CA PHE A 75 -30.93 14.59 -0.14
C PHE A 75 -30.09 15.34 -1.18
N LYS A 76 -30.68 15.66 -2.34
CA LYS A 76 -30.01 16.45 -3.39
C LYS A 76 -29.63 17.83 -2.87
N PHE A 77 -30.49 18.49 -2.09
CA PHE A 77 -30.14 19.74 -1.40
C PHE A 77 -28.90 19.60 -0.51
N TRP A 78 -28.79 18.56 0.31
CA TRP A 78 -27.61 18.37 1.17
C TRP A 78 -26.34 18.00 0.39
N ARG A 79 -26.48 17.38 -0.79
CA ARG A 79 -25.35 17.01 -1.65
C ARG A 79 -24.85 18.16 -2.51
N THR A 80 -25.75 18.94 -3.11
CA THR A 80 -25.42 19.97 -4.11
C THR A 80 -25.52 21.40 -3.57
N GLY A 81 -26.20 21.60 -2.44
CA GLY A 81 -26.52 22.93 -1.92
C GLY A 81 -27.66 23.64 -2.67
N ASP A 82 -28.30 22.98 -3.65
CA ASP A 82 -29.39 23.57 -4.44
C ASP A 82 -30.64 23.83 -3.58
N ARG A 83 -30.83 25.09 -3.23
CA ARG A 83 -31.94 25.57 -2.39
C ARG A 83 -33.31 25.36 -3.01
N THR A 84 -33.42 25.13 -4.32
CA THR A 84 -34.70 24.85 -4.98
C THR A 84 -35.24 23.47 -4.58
N LYS A 85 -34.35 22.53 -4.24
CA LYS A 85 -34.71 21.16 -3.85
C LYS A 85 -35.19 21.04 -2.39
N ASN A 86 -35.05 22.10 -1.59
CA ASN A 86 -35.57 22.18 -0.23
C ASN A 86 -36.42 23.44 -0.03
N PRO A 87 -37.60 23.55 -0.67
CA PRO A 87 -38.39 24.78 -0.72
C PRO A 87 -38.87 25.25 0.66
N TYR A 88 -39.29 26.51 0.73
CA TYR A 88 -39.99 27.06 1.90
C TYR A 88 -41.39 26.45 2.00
N VAL A 89 -41.86 26.25 3.23
CA VAL A 89 -43.23 25.78 3.47
C VAL A 89 -44.19 26.96 3.58
N LEU A 90 -45.44 26.75 3.17
CA LEU A 90 -46.54 27.71 3.24
C LEU A 90 -47.59 27.28 4.26
N GLY A 91 -48.42 28.24 4.66
CA GLY A 91 -49.50 27.98 5.62
C GLY A 91 -50.52 27.00 5.08
N GLY A 92 -50.73 25.89 5.79
CA GLY A 92 -51.66 24.85 5.38
C GLY A 92 -51.03 23.70 4.56
N ASP A 93 -49.74 23.75 4.29
CA ASP A 93 -49.05 22.67 3.56
C ASP A 93 -49.17 21.33 4.30
N LEU A 94 -49.39 20.27 3.52
CA LEU A 94 -49.28 18.87 3.93
C LEU A 94 -48.01 18.27 3.30
N ILE A 95 -47.03 17.96 4.15
CA ILE A 95 -45.77 17.32 3.77
C ILE A 95 -45.92 15.82 4.00
N VAL A 96 -45.83 15.04 2.92
CA VAL A 96 -45.91 13.58 2.95
C VAL A 96 -44.55 13.00 2.60
N VAL A 97 -43.94 12.28 3.54
CA VAL A 97 -42.69 11.57 3.35
C VAL A 97 -43.00 10.10 3.04
N PRO A 98 -42.78 9.61 1.82
CA PRO A 98 -43.02 8.21 1.51
C PRO A 98 -41.96 7.30 2.14
N ALA A 99 -42.26 6.01 2.25
CA ALA A 99 -41.25 5.01 2.53
C ALA A 99 -40.36 4.81 1.29
N ARG A 100 -39.08 4.50 1.52
CA ARG A 100 -38.09 4.19 0.50
C ARG A 100 -38.29 2.76 0.04
N GLU A 101 -38.45 2.59 -1.26
CA GLU A 101 -38.44 1.28 -1.90
C GLU A 101 -36.98 0.88 -2.19
N ASN A 102 -36.51 -0.14 -1.49
CA ASN A 102 -35.17 -0.67 -1.71
C ASN A 102 -35.20 -1.65 -2.91
N ASN A 103 -34.21 -1.54 -3.80
CA ASN A 103 -33.86 -2.50 -4.88
C ASN A 103 -34.61 -2.44 -6.22
N ILE A 104 -35.70 -1.68 -6.37
CA ILE A 104 -36.45 -1.58 -7.65
C ILE A 104 -36.44 -0.13 -8.19
N ASN A 105 -36.04 0.82 -7.34
CA ASN A 105 -36.14 2.25 -7.63
C ASN A 105 -34.84 2.98 -7.25
N THR A 106 -33.70 2.44 -7.70
CA THR A 106 -32.39 3.01 -7.41
C THR A 106 -31.54 3.15 -8.66
N CYS A 107 -30.65 4.15 -8.70
CA CYS A 107 -29.61 4.25 -9.72
C CYS A 107 -28.24 4.09 -9.06
N GLY A 108 -27.38 3.26 -9.63
CA GLY A 108 -26.03 3.03 -9.14
C GLY A 108 -24.98 3.81 -9.93
N ILE A 109 -23.97 4.31 -9.25
CA ILE A 109 -22.77 4.87 -9.89
C ILE A 109 -21.52 4.34 -9.20
N TYR A 110 -20.56 3.86 -10.00
CA TYR A 110 -19.39 3.12 -9.54
C TYR A 110 -18.13 3.53 -10.29
N GLY A 111 -16.98 3.16 -9.75
CA GLY A 111 -15.67 3.47 -10.32
C GLY A 111 -15.14 4.82 -9.89
N ALA A 112 -14.65 5.64 -10.83
CA ALA A 112 -13.93 6.88 -10.60
C ALA A 112 -14.82 8.06 -10.17
N VAL A 113 -15.53 7.89 -9.05
CA VAL A 113 -16.36 8.90 -8.39
C VAL A 113 -16.03 8.98 -6.91
N LYS A 114 -16.25 10.13 -6.28
CA LYS A 114 -15.84 10.34 -4.87
C LYS A 114 -16.70 9.56 -3.87
N SER A 115 -17.96 9.29 -4.21
CA SER A 115 -18.91 8.58 -3.34
C SER A 115 -19.69 7.55 -4.17
N PRO A 116 -19.07 6.41 -4.55
CA PRO A 116 -19.74 5.36 -5.29
C PRO A 116 -20.85 4.71 -4.45
N GLY A 117 -21.91 4.24 -5.11
CA GLY A 117 -23.02 3.59 -4.44
C GLY A 117 -24.34 3.71 -5.19
N GLN A 118 -25.42 3.29 -4.52
CA GLN A 118 -26.78 3.35 -5.03
C GLN A 118 -27.54 4.50 -4.41
N PHE A 119 -28.18 5.30 -5.25
CA PHE A 119 -29.01 6.43 -4.88
C PHE A 119 -30.47 6.11 -5.21
N GLU A 120 -31.40 6.62 -4.40
CA GLU A 120 -32.83 6.52 -4.72
C GLU A 120 -33.12 7.26 -6.03
N TYR A 121 -33.88 6.63 -6.93
CA TYR A 121 -34.23 7.20 -8.22
C TYR A 121 -35.20 8.38 -8.07
N SER A 122 -35.03 9.36 -8.95
CA SER A 122 -35.96 10.47 -9.16
C SER A 122 -36.16 10.65 -10.66
N PRO A 123 -37.42 10.77 -11.16
CA PRO A 123 -37.70 10.91 -12.60
C PRO A 123 -37.07 12.12 -13.30
N GLU A 124 -36.65 13.12 -12.52
CA GLU A 124 -35.99 14.32 -13.02
C GLU A 124 -34.47 14.18 -13.13
N ASP A 125 -33.89 13.08 -12.62
CA ASP A 125 -32.44 12.95 -12.58
C ASP A 125 -31.86 12.53 -13.93
N SER A 126 -30.78 13.19 -14.29
CA SER A 126 -29.91 12.80 -15.38
C SER A 126 -28.61 12.17 -14.88
N LEU A 127 -27.79 11.69 -15.82
CA LEU A 127 -26.43 11.24 -15.55
C LEU A 127 -25.61 12.29 -14.78
N PHE A 128 -25.67 13.56 -15.20
CA PHE A 128 -24.95 14.65 -14.52
C PHE A 128 -25.42 14.81 -13.06
N ASP A 129 -26.72 14.66 -12.79
CA ASP A 129 -27.23 14.68 -11.43
C ASP A 129 -26.66 13.53 -10.59
N LEU A 130 -26.59 12.32 -11.15
CA LEU A 130 -26.04 11.17 -10.46
C LEU A 130 -24.55 11.34 -10.13
N ILE A 131 -23.77 11.93 -11.04
CA ILE A 131 -22.38 12.32 -10.79
C ILE A 131 -22.30 13.33 -9.63
N ASN A 132 -23.17 14.34 -9.60
CA ASN A 132 -23.20 15.32 -8.52
C ASN A 132 -23.62 14.73 -7.17
N LEU A 133 -24.56 13.78 -7.15
CA LEU A 133 -24.94 13.04 -5.95
C LEU A 133 -23.75 12.22 -5.39
N ALA A 134 -22.88 11.74 -6.28
CA ALA A 134 -21.63 11.07 -5.95
C ALA A 134 -20.46 12.03 -5.63
N TYR A 135 -20.72 13.33 -5.44
CA TYR A 135 -19.74 14.40 -5.20
C TYR A 135 -18.75 14.67 -6.35
N GLY A 136 -19.14 14.29 -7.56
CA GLY A 136 -18.32 14.45 -8.76
C GLY A 136 -17.31 13.32 -8.96
N LEU A 137 -16.52 13.46 -10.03
CA LEU A 137 -15.51 12.50 -10.45
C LEU A 137 -14.25 12.58 -9.57
N THR A 138 -13.49 11.49 -9.51
CA THR A 138 -12.13 11.50 -8.99
C THR A 138 -11.14 11.99 -10.07
N MET A 139 -9.93 12.39 -9.68
CA MET A 139 -8.94 12.95 -10.62
C MET A 139 -8.45 11.92 -11.65
N ASP A 140 -8.52 10.64 -11.29
CA ASP A 140 -8.16 9.51 -12.12
C ASP A 140 -9.32 9.04 -13.01
N ALA A 141 -10.43 9.77 -13.08
CA ALA A 141 -11.54 9.40 -13.95
C ALA A 141 -11.17 9.53 -15.43
N ASP A 142 -11.47 8.48 -16.21
CA ASP A 142 -11.38 8.51 -17.66
C ASP A 142 -12.58 9.29 -18.22
N LEU A 143 -12.31 10.51 -18.71
CA LEU A 143 -13.35 11.39 -19.24
C LEU A 143 -13.81 11.01 -20.65
N LEU A 144 -13.05 10.17 -21.36
CA LEU A 144 -13.37 9.80 -22.74
C LEU A 144 -14.53 8.79 -22.80
N ARG A 145 -14.76 8.05 -21.71
CA ARG A 145 -15.76 7.00 -21.70
C ARG A 145 -16.32 6.70 -20.31
N ALA A 146 -17.63 6.81 -20.20
CA ALA A 146 -18.41 6.08 -19.20
C ALA A 146 -19.33 5.04 -19.87
N ASP A 147 -19.71 4.03 -19.10
CA ASP A 147 -20.61 2.97 -19.54
C ASP A 147 -21.85 2.96 -18.62
N LEU A 148 -23.03 3.17 -19.20
CA LEU A 148 -24.32 3.01 -18.54
C LEU A 148 -24.90 1.64 -18.89
N ILE A 149 -25.14 0.81 -17.89
CA ILE A 149 -25.80 -0.48 -18.01
C ILE A 149 -27.27 -0.29 -17.65
N ARG A 150 -28.14 -0.56 -18.63
CA ARG A 150 -29.59 -0.41 -18.50
C ARG A 150 -30.29 -1.72 -18.81
N PHE A 151 -31.30 -2.08 -18.01
CA PHE A 151 -32.15 -3.23 -18.30
C PHE A 151 -33.05 -2.96 -19.51
N ASN A 152 -33.20 -3.97 -20.36
CA ASN A 152 -34.16 -3.94 -21.45
C ASN A 152 -35.59 -4.10 -20.92
N PRO A 153 -36.63 -3.83 -21.74
CA PRO A 153 -38.03 -3.99 -21.33
C PRO A 153 -38.39 -5.39 -20.81
N ASP A 154 -37.62 -6.41 -21.17
CA ASP A 154 -37.78 -7.78 -20.67
C ASP A 154 -37.33 -7.97 -19.20
N GLN A 155 -36.72 -6.95 -18.58
CA GLN A 155 -36.15 -6.93 -17.24
C GLN A 155 -35.10 -8.03 -16.96
N ARG A 156 -34.55 -8.65 -18.00
CA ARG A 156 -33.65 -9.80 -17.89
C ARG A 156 -32.35 -9.55 -18.64
N THR A 157 -32.42 -8.96 -19.81
CA THR A 157 -31.25 -8.61 -20.60
C THR A 157 -30.85 -7.15 -20.34
N THR A 158 -29.58 -6.84 -20.57
CA THR A 158 -29.04 -5.49 -20.38
C THR A 158 -28.43 -4.99 -21.68
N GLN A 159 -28.45 -3.68 -21.84
CA GLN A 159 -27.72 -2.97 -22.89
C GLN A 159 -26.69 -2.05 -22.25
N THR A 160 -25.56 -1.85 -22.94
CA THR A 160 -24.52 -0.90 -22.53
C THR A 160 -24.58 0.31 -23.44
N ILE A 161 -24.76 1.47 -22.85
CA ILE A 161 -24.73 2.76 -23.54
C ILE A 161 -23.42 3.44 -23.13
N SER A 162 -22.51 3.62 -24.09
CA SER A 162 -21.26 4.35 -23.87
C SER A 162 -21.46 5.84 -24.14
N MET A 163 -20.83 6.66 -23.31
CA MET A 163 -21.00 8.11 -23.29
C MET A 163 -19.66 8.82 -23.11
N ASP A 164 -19.54 9.99 -23.70
CA ASP A 164 -18.40 10.89 -23.55
C ASP A 164 -18.64 11.81 -22.34
N LEU A 165 -17.82 11.67 -21.29
CA LEU A 165 -17.97 12.49 -20.09
C LEU A 165 -17.36 13.89 -20.25
N GLU A 166 -16.36 14.06 -21.11
CA GLU A 166 -15.78 15.36 -21.41
C GLU A 166 -16.80 16.28 -22.06
N ALA A 167 -17.53 15.76 -23.05
CA ALA A 167 -18.63 16.49 -23.70
C ALA A 167 -19.78 16.80 -22.73
N LEU A 168 -20.11 15.87 -21.82
CA LEU A 168 -21.12 16.05 -20.79
C LEU A 168 -20.76 17.19 -19.81
N ILE A 169 -19.52 17.20 -19.31
CA ILE A 169 -19.06 18.17 -18.30
C ILE A 169 -18.92 19.56 -18.91
N SER A 170 -18.43 19.64 -20.16
CA SER A 170 -18.26 20.91 -20.88
C SER A 170 -19.59 21.51 -21.33
N GLY A 171 -20.65 20.69 -21.40
CA GLY A 171 -21.98 21.10 -21.84
C GLY A 171 -22.11 21.20 -23.37
N ASP A 172 -21.13 20.68 -24.10
CA ASP A 172 -21.06 20.76 -25.57
C ASP A 172 -22.03 19.77 -26.26
N ASP A 173 -22.40 18.68 -25.57
CA ASP A 173 -23.39 17.72 -26.06
C ASP A 173 -24.51 17.45 -25.04
N PRO A 174 -25.69 18.07 -25.21
CA PRO A 174 -26.87 17.77 -24.41
C PRO A 174 -27.35 16.32 -24.52
N GLN A 175 -27.04 15.58 -25.60
CA GLN A 175 -27.42 14.18 -25.76
C GLN A 175 -26.65 13.25 -24.82
N SER A 176 -25.45 13.66 -24.41
CA SER A 176 -24.64 12.94 -23.41
C SER A 176 -25.25 12.99 -22.01
N ASN A 177 -26.15 13.95 -21.73
CA ASN A 177 -26.84 14.05 -20.43
C ASN A 177 -28.10 13.17 -20.40
N ILE A 178 -27.88 11.85 -20.42
CA ILE A 178 -28.94 10.84 -20.50
C ILE A 178 -29.85 10.90 -19.26
N ALA A 179 -31.17 10.91 -19.49
CA ALA A 179 -32.17 10.73 -18.44
C ALA A 179 -32.10 9.30 -17.87
N LEU A 180 -32.05 9.19 -16.55
CA LEU A 180 -31.89 7.91 -15.87
C LEU A 180 -33.21 7.13 -15.84
N MET A 181 -33.08 5.82 -15.71
CA MET A 181 -34.18 4.89 -15.49
C MET A 181 -33.94 4.12 -14.18
N PRO A 182 -34.99 3.57 -13.56
CA PRO A 182 -34.84 2.68 -12.42
C PRO A 182 -33.86 1.53 -12.73
N ASP A 183 -32.99 1.22 -11.75
CA ASP A 183 -31.96 0.19 -11.78
C ASP A 183 -30.82 0.37 -12.78
N ASP A 184 -30.71 1.56 -13.39
CA ASP A 184 -29.55 1.98 -14.16
C ASP A 184 -28.26 1.91 -13.34
N ARG A 185 -27.16 1.47 -13.97
CA ARG A 185 -25.83 1.40 -13.36
C ARG A 185 -24.81 2.10 -14.22
N VAL A 186 -24.24 3.18 -13.72
CA VAL A 186 -23.17 3.93 -14.38
C VAL A 186 -21.82 3.47 -13.86
N PHE A 187 -20.91 3.12 -14.76
CA PHE A 187 -19.53 2.80 -14.44
C PHE A 187 -18.61 3.82 -15.08
N ILE A 188 -17.84 4.51 -14.25
CA ILE A 188 -16.83 5.47 -14.67
C ILE A 188 -15.46 4.83 -14.48
N ARG A 189 -14.72 4.67 -15.58
CA ARG A 189 -13.43 3.98 -15.53
C ARG A 189 -12.37 4.89 -14.90
N THR A 190 -11.38 4.27 -14.29
CA THR A 190 -10.16 4.95 -13.86
C THR A 190 -9.11 4.86 -14.98
N ILE A 191 -8.32 5.90 -15.16
CA ILE A 191 -7.13 5.89 -16.01
C ILE A 191 -6.15 4.87 -15.40
N PRO A 192 -5.74 3.82 -16.15
CA PRO A 192 -4.76 2.87 -15.66
C PRO A 192 -3.45 3.55 -15.24
N ASP A 193 -2.87 3.08 -14.13
CA ASP A 193 -1.61 3.61 -13.57
C ASP A 193 -1.63 5.13 -13.30
N PHE A 194 -2.81 5.72 -13.09
CA PHE A 194 -2.95 7.14 -12.83
C PHE A 194 -2.16 7.57 -11.60
N HIS A 195 -1.17 8.46 -11.82
CA HIS A 195 -0.25 8.91 -10.78
C HIS A 195 0.40 7.76 -9.99
N LYS A 196 0.62 6.59 -10.58
CA LYS A 196 1.36 5.50 -9.94
C LYS A 196 2.78 6.02 -9.64
N LYS A 197 3.03 6.28 -8.36
CA LYS A 197 4.32 6.83 -7.90
C LYS A 197 5.30 5.68 -7.76
N GLU A 198 6.03 5.44 -8.82
CA GLU A 198 7.10 4.45 -8.79
C GLU A 198 8.32 5.08 -8.14
N GLN A 199 8.79 4.44 -7.07
CA GLN A 199 9.77 5.03 -6.18
C GLN A 199 10.87 4.05 -5.83
N VAL A 200 12.06 4.57 -5.64
CA VAL A 200 13.21 3.82 -5.13
C VAL A 200 13.79 4.53 -3.92
N THR A 201 14.44 3.78 -3.05
CA THR A 201 15.09 4.34 -1.86
C THR A 201 16.60 4.33 -2.05
N VAL A 202 17.26 5.47 -1.81
CA VAL A 202 18.72 5.58 -1.80
C VAL A 202 19.18 5.88 -0.38
N ASN A 203 19.99 4.99 0.19
CA ASN A 203 20.49 5.07 1.55
C ASN A 203 22.01 5.22 1.59
N GLY A 204 22.50 5.84 2.66
CA GLY A 204 23.91 5.91 3.01
C GLY A 204 24.64 7.10 2.38
N GLU A 205 25.86 6.86 1.91
CA GLU A 205 26.86 7.86 1.50
C GLU A 205 26.62 8.44 0.11
N VAL A 206 25.49 9.13 -0.02
CA VAL A 206 25.16 10.04 -1.11
C VAL A 206 24.92 11.43 -0.54
N LEU A 207 24.99 12.47 -1.37
CA LEU A 207 24.81 13.83 -0.88
C LEU A 207 23.41 14.07 -0.28
N TYR A 208 22.39 13.46 -0.90
CA TYR A 208 21.00 13.52 -0.46
C TYR A 208 20.40 12.11 -0.38
N PRO A 209 20.46 11.41 0.75
CA PRO A 209 19.75 10.13 0.91
C PRO A 209 18.24 10.38 1.00
N GLY A 210 17.44 9.46 0.47
CA GLY A 210 15.98 9.61 0.46
C GLY A 210 15.26 8.76 -0.58
N VAL A 211 13.99 9.09 -0.79
CA VAL A 211 13.11 8.42 -1.76
C VAL A 211 13.07 9.23 -3.05
N TYR A 212 13.23 8.55 -4.19
CA TYR A 212 13.30 9.16 -5.50
C TYR A 212 12.25 8.57 -6.43
N ASP A 213 11.53 9.45 -7.10
CA ASP A 213 10.58 9.06 -8.14
C ASP A 213 11.33 8.57 -9.39
N ILE A 214 10.83 7.46 -9.93
CA ILE A 214 11.32 6.80 -11.14
C ILE A 214 10.19 6.65 -12.15
N GLU A 215 10.58 6.59 -13.42
CA GLU A 215 9.73 6.12 -14.50
C GLU A 215 9.98 4.62 -14.68
N GLU A 216 8.94 3.80 -14.52
CA GLU A 216 9.03 2.35 -14.64
C GLU A 216 9.66 1.96 -15.99
N ASP A 217 10.57 0.98 -15.94
CA ASP A 217 11.33 0.45 -17.08
C ASP A 217 12.17 1.46 -17.89
N GLN A 218 12.24 2.73 -17.48
CA GLN A 218 13.04 3.77 -18.15
C GLN A 218 14.17 4.32 -17.27
N THR A 219 13.90 4.52 -15.98
CA THR A 219 14.87 5.15 -15.10
C THR A 219 15.95 4.16 -14.66
N ARG A 220 17.22 4.54 -14.89
CA ARG A 220 18.39 3.74 -14.54
C ARG A 220 19.02 4.16 -13.21
N LEU A 221 19.83 3.27 -12.65
CA LEU A 221 20.57 3.48 -11.40
C LEU A 221 21.41 4.76 -11.45
N SER A 222 22.14 4.99 -12.54
CA SER A 222 22.96 6.20 -12.72
C SER A 222 22.16 7.50 -12.60
N LYS A 223 20.97 7.57 -13.21
CA LYS A 223 20.06 8.73 -13.17
C LYS A 223 19.61 9.03 -11.73
N VAL A 224 19.29 8.00 -10.95
CA VAL A 224 18.86 8.18 -9.55
C VAL A 224 20.02 8.61 -8.65
N ILE A 225 21.22 8.03 -8.81
CA ILE A 225 22.40 8.47 -8.05
C ILE A 225 22.75 9.93 -8.37
N ALA A 226 22.61 10.36 -9.63
CA ALA A 226 22.78 11.76 -10.00
C ALA A 226 21.75 12.68 -9.33
N LYS A 227 20.47 12.26 -9.27
CA LYS A 227 19.43 12.99 -8.52
C LYS A 227 19.75 13.06 -7.02
N ALA A 228 20.37 12.03 -6.46
CA ALA A 228 20.85 12.01 -5.08
C ALA A 228 22.09 12.89 -4.82
N GLY A 229 22.54 13.66 -5.82
CA GLY A 229 23.68 14.55 -5.73
C GLY A 229 25.04 13.84 -5.82
N GLY A 230 25.04 12.58 -6.28
CA GLY A 230 26.25 11.75 -6.37
C GLY A 230 26.69 11.18 -5.02
N PHE A 231 27.86 10.54 -5.03
CA PHE A 231 28.44 9.90 -3.86
C PHE A 231 29.24 10.89 -3.01
N THR A 232 29.26 10.69 -1.70
CA THR A 232 30.18 11.43 -0.81
C THR A 232 31.62 10.88 -0.97
N PRO A 233 32.66 11.61 -0.52
CA PRO A 233 34.03 11.10 -0.52
C PRO A 233 34.22 9.80 0.27
N ASP A 234 33.37 9.58 1.26
CA ASP A 234 33.39 8.44 2.16
C ASP A 234 32.55 7.26 1.64
N ALA A 235 31.97 7.34 0.44
CA ALA A 235 31.11 6.31 -0.13
C ALA A 235 31.86 5.06 -0.63
N SER A 236 31.46 3.87 -0.17
CA SER A 236 32.05 2.60 -0.59
C SER A 236 31.32 2.02 -1.81
N LEU A 237 31.85 2.27 -3.02
CA LEU A 237 31.29 1.67 -4.25
C LEU A 237 31.53 0.16 -4.33
N ILE A 238 32.58 -0.34 -3.68
CA ILE A 238 32.84 -1.78 -3.60
C ILE A 238 31.77 -2.47 -2.78
N GLU A 239 31.32 -1.85 -1.68
CA GLU A 239 30.36 -2.44 -0.74
C GLU A 239 28.90 -2.05 -1.05
N ALA A 240 28.70 -1.18 -2.05
CA ALA A 240 27.39 -0.78 -2.51
C ALA A 240 26.57 -1.98 -3.00
N GLU A 241 25.29 -2.00 -2.63
CA GLU A 241 24.37 -3.04 -3.06
C GLU A 241 23.01 -2.47 -3.45
N MET A 242 22.34 -3.20 -4.31
CA MET A 242 20.97 -2.94 -4.70
C MET A 242 20.12 -4.15 -4.34
N ILE A 243 19.01 -3.90 -3.67
CA ILE A 243 18.06 -4.90 -3.21
C ILE A 243 16.73 -4.59 -3.88
N ARG A 244 16.26 -5.51 -4.70
CA ARG A 244 14.95 -5.51 -5.33
C ARG A 244 14.01 -6.38 -4.50
N ALA A 245 12.85 -5.88 -4.13
CA ALA A 245 11.84 -6.70 -3.47
C ALA A 245 11.51 -7.92 -4.36
N TYR A 246 11.91 -9.10 -3.91
CA TYR A 246 11.72 -10.36 -4.63
C TYR A 246 10.87 -11.30 -3.77
N ASN A 247 9.56 -11.27 -3.99
CA ASN A 247 8.59 -12.07 -3.26
C ASN A 247 8.41 -13.45 -3.90
N VAL A 248 9.49 -14.22 -4.03
CA VAL A 248 9.39 -15.66 -4.31
C VAL A 248 9.61 -16.40 -3.00
N ILE A 249 8.51 -16.86 -2.42
CA ILE A 249 8.53 -17.72 -1.24
C ILE A 249 8.93 -19.11 -1.72
N ASP A 250 10.07 -19.62 -1.25
CA ASP A 250 10.46 -21.03 -1.43
C ASP A 250 9.83 -21.85 -0.28
N PRO A 251 8.72 -22.59 -0.53
CA PRO A 251 7.99 -23.26 0.54
C PRO A 251 8.83 -24.36 1.22
N GLU A 252 9.75 -24.98 0.46
CA GLU A 252 10.64 -25.99 0.99
C GLU A 252 11.67 -25.37 1.93
N PHE A 253 12.25 -24.23 1.55
CA PHE A 253 13.17 -23.50 2.42
C PHE A 253 12.51 -23.03 3.73
N GLU A 254 11.27 -22.52 3.67
CA GLU A 254 10.52 -22.12 4.87
C GLU A 254 10.22 -23.32 5.79
N ARG A 255 9.90 -24.48 5.22
CA ARG A 255 9.76 -25.72 6.01
C ARG A 255 11.09 -26.08 6.68
N LEU A 256 12.19 -26.04 5.94
CA LEU A 256 13.52 -26.41 6.43
C LEU A 256 14.04 -25.48 7.53
N LYS A 257 13.67 -24.19 7.55
CA LYS A 257 14.02 -23.27 8.66
C LYS A 257 13.51 -23.74 10.03
N ASN A 258 12.42 -24.49 10.04
CA ASN A 258 11.76 -24.95 11.28
C ASN A 258 12.15 -26.38 11.68
N ILE A 259 13.03 -27.04 10.91
CA ILE A 259 13.52 -28.41 11.18
C ILE A 259 14.91 -28.33 11.81
N PRO A 260 15.20 -29.08 12.89
CA PRO A 260 16.55 -29.18 13.41
C PRO A 260 17.51 -29.75 12.36
N VAL A 261 18.71 -29.18 12.24
CA VAL A 261 19.71 -29.60 11.23
C VAL A 261 20.08 -31.09 11.33
N ALA A 262 19.96 -31.68 12.53
CA ALA A 262 20.21 -33.11 12.76
C ALA A 262 19.18 -34.03 12.09
N ASP A 263 17.95 -33.53 11.88
CA ASP A 263 16.84 -34.29 11.31
C ASP A 263 16.72 -34.08 9.79
N MET A 264 17.55 -33.22 9.20
CA MET A 264 17.58 -32.98 7.77
C MET A 264 18.30 -34.12 7.04
N THR A 265 17.70 -34.58 5.94
CA THR A 265 18.42 -35.41 4.98
C THR A 265 19.59 -34.64 4.38
N LYS A 266 20.58 -35.35 3.83
CA LYS A 266 21.76 -34.73 3.21
C LYS A 266 21.38 -33.71 2.12
N THR A 267 20.39 -34.05 1.30
CA THR A 267 19.89 -33.18 0.21
C THR A 267 19.16 -31.96 0.76
N GLU A 268 18.31 -32.13 1.77
CA GLU A 268 17.63 -31.01 2.44
C GLU A 268 18.62 -30.06 3.11
N TYR A 269 19.65 -30.60 3.77
CA TYR A 269 20.70 -29.78 4.36
C TYR A 269 21.50 -29.02 3.29
N GLU A 270 21.81 -29.66 2.15
CA GLU A 270 22.47 -28.99 1.02
C GLU A 270 21.58 -27.87 0.44
N HIS A 271 20.29 -28.12 0.23
CA HIS A 271 19.32 -27.12 -0.23
C HIS A 271 19.18 -25.95 0.76
N PHE A 272 18.93 -26.26 2.03
CA PHE A 272 18.84 -25.29 3.12
C PHE A 272 20.11 -24.42 3.18
N LYS A 273 21.28 -25.03 3.08
CA LYS A 273 22.57 -24.33 3.10
C LYS A 273 22.78 -23.45 1.87
N LEU A 274 22.31 -23.85 0.69
CA LEU A 274 22.39 -23.03 -0.52
C LEU A 274 21.45 -21.83 -0.42
N ARG A 275 20.17 -22.07 -0.12
CA ARG A 275 19.15 -21.03 0.04
C ARG A 275 19.43 -20.06 1.18
N ALA A 276 19.92 -20.54 2.32
CA ALA A 276 20.32 -19.68 3.44
C ALA A 276 21.50 -18.74 3.13
N ARG A 277 22.23 -18.99 2.03
CA ARG A 277 23.31 -18.11 1.56
C ARG A 277 22.84 -17.14 0.48
N GLU A 278 21.74 -17.44 -0.19
CA GLU A 278 21.15 -16.52 -1.14
C GLU A 278 20.64 -15.31 -0.35
N ARG A 279 21.05 -14.11 -0.79
CA ARG A 279 20.45 -12.86 -0.31
C ARG A 279 19.27 -12.57 -1.24
N PRO A 280 18.02 -12.92 -0.87
CA PRO A 280 16.89 -12.73 -1.77
C PRO A 280 16.78 -11.27 -2.18
N GLY A 281 16.50 -11.04 -3.46
CA GLY A 281 16.33 -9.69 -4.00
C GLY A 281 17.62 -8.94 -4.33
N ARG A 282 18.81 -9.43 -3.95
CA ARG A 282 20.05 -8.74 -4.31
C ARG A 282 20.26 -8.72 -5.82
N VAL A 283 20.37 -7.54 -6.40
CA VAL A 283 20.68 -7.33 -7.82
C VAL A 283 22.20 -7.21 -7.96
N ALA A 284 22.77 -8.02 -8.87
CA ALA A 284 24.22 -8.04 -9.11
C ALA A 284 24.63 -6.82 -9.94
N VAL A 285 25.02 -5.74 -9.25
CA VAL A 285 25.52 -4.50 -9.85
C VAL A 285 26.97 -4.29 -9.44
N ASN A 286 27.83 -3.92 -10.40
CA ASN A 286 29.20 -3.50 -10.12
C ASN A 286 29.28 -1.97 -10.16
N PHE A 287 29.16 -1.33 -9.00
CA PHE A 287 29.12 0.13 -8.89
C PHE A 287 30.45 0.78 -9.26
N GLU A 288 31.60 0.16 -8.95
CA GLU A 288 32.91 0.71 -9.36
C GLU A 288 33.02 0.80 -10.89
N LYS A 289 32.70 -0.29 -11.59
CA LYS A 289 32.78 -0.32 -13.06
C LYS A 289 31.79 0.65 -13.70
N LEU A 290 30.59 0.77 -13.14
CA LEU A 290 29.59 1.69 -13.63
C LEU A 290 30.03 3.15 -13.48
N PHE A 291 30.43 3.54 -12.26
CA PHE A 291 30.60 4.96 -11.92
C PHE A 291 32.05 5.48 -12.03
N LEU A 292 33.06 4.61 -11.92
CA LEU A 292 34.48 5.00 -12.07
C LEU A 292 35.02 4.71 -13.47
N GLU A 293 34.65 3.57 -14.06
CA GLU A 293 35.11 3.17 -15.40
C GLU A 293 34.15 3.59 -16.52
N GLY A 294 32.92 4.00 -16.18
CA GLY A 294 31.92 4.45 -17.16
C GLY A 294 31.29 3.32 -17.99
N LEU A 295 31.33 2.08 -17.49
CA LEU A 295 30.80 0.91 -18.21
C LEU A 295 29.29 0.77 -18.01
N ASN A 296 28.53 1.21 -19.02
CA ASN A 296 27.06 1.26 -18.98
C ASN A 296 26.37 -0.13 -18.95
N ASP A 297 27.08 -1.21 -19.26
CA ASP A 297 26.53 -2.58 -19.16
C ASP A 297 26.11 -2.96 -17.73
N TYR A 298 26.66 -2.27 -16.73
CA TYR A 298 26.30 -2.43 -15.32
C TYR A 298 25.17 -1.49 -14.86
N ASP A 299 24.70 -0.58 -15.73
CA ASP A 299 23.65 0.37 -15.39
C ASP A 299 22.27 -0.29 -15.48
N VAL A 300 21.80 -0.81 -14.36
CA VAL A 300 20.52 -1.51 -14.28
C VAL A 300 19.32 -0.57 -14.33
N VAL A 301 18.27 -1.02 -15.01
CA VAL A 301 16.96 -0.37 -14.98
C VAL A 301 16.30 -0.65 -13.63
N LEU A 302 15.83 0.42 -12.99
CA LEU A 302 15.22 0.37 -11.67
C LEU A 302 13.74 -0.01 -11.77
N LYS A 303 13.27 -0.65 -10.70
CA LYS A 303 11.88 -1.00 -10.48
C LYS A 303 11.39 -0.38 -9.17
N SER A 304 10.10 -0.20 -9.08
CA SER A 304 9.47 0.34 -7.88
C SER A 304 9.78 -0.55 -6.66
N GLY A 305 10.13 0.09 -5.56
CA GLY A 305 10.55 -0.57 -4.32
C GLY A 305 12.00 -1.03 -4.29
N ASP A 306 12.80 -0.78 -5.33
CA ASP A 306 14.23 -1.03 -5.28
C ASP A 306 14.90 -0.17 -4.18
N ILE A 307 15.82 -0.78 -3.45
CA ILE A 307 16.61 -0.15 -2.38
C ILE A 307 18.07 -0.16 -2.80
N ILE A 308 18.67 1.02 -2.85
CA ILE A 308 20.08 1.23 -3.19
C ILE A 308 20.80 1.64 -1.91
N ASN A 309 21.72 0.79 -1.45
CA ASN A 309 22.48 1.03 -0.22
C ASN A 309 23.93 1.34 -0.59
N ILE A 310 24.37 2.54 -0.24
CA ILE A 310 25.75 2.99 -0.42
C ILE A 310 26.39 3.12 0.97
N PRO A 311 27.09 2.11 1.48
CA PRO A 311 27.68 2.19 2.82
C PRO A 311 28.89 3.12 2.86
N VAL A 312 29.28 3.51 4.07
CA VAL A 312 30.56 4.20 4.33
C VAL A 312 31.72 3.27 3.99
N LYS A 313 32.79 3.80 3.41
CA LYS A 313 34.09 3.14 3.22
C LYS A 313 34.54 2.63 4.58
N SER A 314 34.36 1.33 4.78
CA SER A 314 35.06 0.65 5.85
C SER A 314 36.55 0.88 5.61
N MET A 315 37.28 1.48 6.55
CA MET A 315 38.75 1.50 6.51
C MET A 315 39.29 0.50 7.52
N VAL A 316 38.59 -0.61 7.73
CA VAL A 316 38.93 -1.64 8.71
C VAL A 316 38.73 -3.05 8.15
N VAL A 317 39.48 -4.00 8.70
CA VAL A 317 39.36 -5.43 8.46
C VAL A 317 39.02 -6.07 9.80
N ASN A 318 37.97 -6.89 9.83
CA ASN A 318 37.54 -7.55 11.05
C ASN A 318 38.34 -8.83 11.27
N VAL A 319 39.10 -8.92 12.36
CA VAL A 319 39.84 -10.14 12.73
C VAL A 319 39.09 -10.84 13.85
N SER A 320 38.51 -12.01 13.57
CA SER A 320 37.61 -12.72 14.47
C SER A 320 38.09 -14.13 14.79
N GLY A 321 37.68 -14.64 15.96
CA GLY A 321 37.98 -15.99 16.43
C GLY A 321 39.23 -16.07 17.31
N SER A 322 39.99 -17.17 17.22
CA SER A 322 41.11 -17.49 18.11
C SER A 322 42.39 -16.71 17.80
N VAL A 323 42.31 -15.38 17.87
CA VAL A 323 43.45 -14.45 17.92
C VAL A 323 43.58 -13.90 19.35
N VAL A 324 44.70 -13.26 19.67
CA VAL A 324 44.93 -12.71 21.02
C VAL A 324 43.94 -11.57 21.31
N ASN A 325 43.79 -10.64 20.36
CA ASN A 325 42.89 -9.49 20.46
C ASN A 325 41.95 -9.44 19.24
N PRO A 326 40.81 -10.17 19.26
CA PRO A 326 39.82 -10.11 18.19
C PRO A 326 39.23 -8.70 18.09
N GLY A 327 39.00 -8.21 16.88
CA GLY A 327 38.42 -6.89 16.67
C GLY A 327 38.71 -6.28 15.29
N LEU A 328 38.35 -5.01 15.15
CA LEU A 328 38.55 -4.22 13.93
C LEU A 328 39.99 -3.71 13.86
N VAL A 329 40.67 -4.00 12.75
CA VAL A 329 42.04 -3.55 12.49
C VAL A 329 42.02 -2.54 11.34
N PRO A 330 42.65 -1.36 11.45
CA PRO A 330 42.74 -0.41 10.35
C PRO A 330 43.30 -1.04 9.07
N TYR A 331 42.58 -0.85 7.98
CA TYR A 331 42.92 -1.31 6.65
C TYR A 331 44.21 -0.64 6.18
N LYS A 332 45.10 -1.43 5.58
CA LYS A 332 46.28 -0.95 4.90
C LYS A 332 46.39 -1.64 3.54
N SER A 333 46.42 -0.82 2.49
CA SER A 333 46.49 -1.31 1.12
C SER A 333 47.76 -2.14 0.87
N GLY A 334 47.61 -3.23 0.11
CA GLY A 334 48.70 -4.14 -0.27
C GLY A 334 49.11 -5.16 0.81
N GLU A 335 48.55 -5.10 2.01
CA GLU A 335 48.88 -6.03 3.08
C GLU A 335 48.09 -7.36 2.98
N ASP A 336 48.71 -8.46 3.41
CA ASP A 336 48.11 -9.78 3.46
C ASP A 336 47.37 -10.05 4.78
N TYR A 337 46.63 -11.17 4.85
CA TYR A 337 45.92 -11.56 6.08
C TYR A 337 46.86 -11.72 7.31
N ARG A 338 48.16 -12.01 7.13
CA ARG A 338 49.09 -12.20 8.25
C ARG A 338 49.40 -10.87 8.92
N TYR A 339 49.48 -9.79 8.15
CA TYR A 339 49.62 -8.45 8.71
C TYR A 339 48.50 -8.17 9.71
N TYR A 340 47.25 -8.37 9.31
CA TYR A 340 46.09 -8.15 10.16
C TYR A 340 46.04 -9.08 11.37
N VAL A 341 46.37 -10.36 11.20
CA VAL A 341 46.47 -11.30 12.34
C VAL A 341 47.56 -10.89 13.33
N ARG A 342 48.72 -10.39 12.87
CA ARG A 342 49.75 -9.85 13.78
C ARG A 342 49.28 -8.59 14.51
N ARG A 343 48.57 -7.69 13.83
CA ARG A 343 47.98 -6.50 14.44
C ARG A 343 46.94 -6.85 15.51
N ALA A 344 46.24 -7.97 15.34
CA ALA A 344 45.36 -8.57 16.34
C ALA A 344 46.11 -9.33 17.46
N GLY A 345 47.41 -9.09 17.65
CA GLY A 345 48.25 -9.73 18.68
C GLY A 345 48.71 -11.15 18.31
N GLY A 346 48.45 -11.61 17.08
CA GLY A 346 48.83 -12.93 16.61
C GLY A 346 47.78 -14.01 16.89
N LEU A 347 48.13 -15.25 16.56
CA LEU A 347 47.26 -16.41 16.75
C LEU A 347 47.32 -16.88 18.20
N SER A 348 46.16 -17.19 18.78
CA SER A 348 46.09 -17.86 20.09
C SER A 348 46.67 -19.28 20.03
N TRP A 349 47.06 -19.83 21.19
CA TRP A 349 47.55 -21.21 21.32
C TRP A 349 46.51 -22.27 20.89
N LYS A 350 45.22 -21.94 21.06
CA LYS A 350 44.09 -22.76 20.60
C LYS A 350 43.76 -22.58 19.11
N ALA A 351 44.40 -21.66 18.39
CA ALA A 351 44.06 -21.36 17.01
C ALA A 351 44.34 -22.51 16.04
N ARG A 352 43.41 -22.76 15.12
CA ARG A 352 43.55 -23.77 14.05
C ARG A 352 44.04 -23.13 12.75
N LYS A 353 45.37 -23.01 12.62
CA LYS A 353 46.06 -22.34 11.51
C LYS A 353 45.62 -22.81 10.11
N SER A 354 45.40 -24.12 9.93
CA SER A 354 45.05 -24.70 8.61
C SER A 354 43.64 -24.38 8.11
N LYS A 355 42.78 -23.83 8.99
CA LYS A 355 41.37 -23.54 8.68
C LYS A 355 41.03 -22.05 8.71
N ILE A 356 42.03 -21.17 8.74
CA ILE A 356 41.80 -19.72 8.58
C ILE A 356 41.07 -19.45 7.26
N ARG A 357 40.11 -18.53 7.29
CA ARG A 357 39.33 -18.10 6.12
C ARG A 357 39.27 -16.59 6.05
N ILE A 358 39.24 -16.06 4.83
CA ILE A 358 38.87 -14.67 4.56
C ILE A 358 37.42 -14.72 4.10
N ILE A 359 36.56 -13.95 4.75
CA ILE A 359 35.15 -13.79 4.39
C ILE A 359 35.05 -12.41 3.75
N LYS A 360 34.73 -12.38 2.46
CA LYS A 360 34.58 -11.12 1.72
C LYS A 360 33.39 -10.33 2.26
N GLY A 361 33.56 -9.04 2.56
CA GLY A 361 32.49 -8.20 3.14
C GLY A 361 31.24 -8.14 2.25
N LEU A 362 31.44 -7.89 0.96
CA LEU A 362 30.36 -7.72 -0.02
C LEU A 362 29.66 -9.04 -0.41
N THR A 363 30.41 -10.11 -0.65
CA THR A 363 29.84 -11.36 -1.20
C THR A 363 29.57 -12.42 -0.13
N GLY A 364 30.16 -12.28 1.08
CA GLY A 364 30.18 -13.34 2.08
C GLY A 364 31.01 -14.57 1.66
N GLU A 365 31.73 -14.48 0.54
CA GLU A 365 32.52 -15.59 0.00
C GLU A 365 33.64 -15.98 0.97
N ARG A 366 33.77 -17.29 1.24
CA ARG A 366 34.78 -17.83 2.15
C ARG A 366 35.99 -18.34 1.40
N LEU A 367 37.03 -17.54 1.34
CA LEU A 367 38.26 -17.82 0.63
C LEU A 367 39.33 -18.41 1.55
N ARG A 368 40.18 -19.27 0.98
CA ARG A 368 41.44 -19.68 1.64
C ARG A 368 42.47 -18.55 1.48
N PRO A 369 43.19 -18.21 2.56
CA PRO A 369 44.25 -17.22 2.50
C PRO A 369 45.40 -17.67 1.60
N SER A 370 45.93 -16.75 0.78
CA SER A 370 47.10 -16.91 -0.09
C SER A 370 47.96 -15.64 -0.02
N LYS A 371 49.26 -15.73 -0.34
CA LYS A 371 50.16 -14.57 -0.40
C LYS A 371 49.75 -13.54 -1.46
N SER A 372 49.13 -13.99 -2.56
CA SER A 372 48.67 -13.11 -3.66
C SER A 372 47.25 -12.58 -3.47
N ARG A 373 46.53 -13.02 -2.43
CA ARG A 373 45.14 -12.63 -2.23
C ARG A 373 45.10 -11.24 -1.59
N LYS A 374 44.56 -10.27 -2.31
CA LYS A 374 44.26 -8.95 -1.78
C LYS A 374 43.18 -9.04 -0.70
N ILE A 375 43.40 -8.32 0.40
CA ILE A 375 42.39 -8.03 1.40
C ILE A 375 41.76 -6.71 1.00
N ASP A 376 40.44 -6.66 1.01
CA ASP A 376 39.71 -5.42 0.81
C ASP A 376 39.17 -4.95 2.16
N PRO A 377 38.89 -3.65 2.31
CA PRO A 377 38.23 -3.18 3.52
C PRO A 377 36.86 -3.85 3.71
N GLY A 378 36.43 -4.00 4.96
CA GLY A 378 35.21 -4.72 5.32
C GLY A 378 35.36 -6.25 5.35
N ASP A 379 36.45 -6.80 4.83
CA ASP A 379 36.72 -8.25 4.91
C ASP A 379 36.84 -8.72 6.37
N THR A 380 36.41 -9.95 6.60
CA THR A 380 36.58 -10.62 7.90
C THR A 380 37.60 -11.76 7.79
N ILE A 381 38.66 -11.70 8.58
CA ILE A 381 39.61 -12.80 8.76
C ILE A 381 39.12 -13.65 9.92
N LEU A 382 38.58 -14.83 9.59
CA LEU A 382 38.08 -15.79 10.56
C LEU A 382 39.17 -16.81 10.91
N VAL A 383 39.56 -16.82 12.18
CA VAL A 383 40.52 -17.75 12.77
C VAL A 383 39.78 -18.75 13.66
N PRO A 384 39.46 -19.97 13.19
CA PRO A 384 38.74 -20.94 14.01
C PRO A 384 39.63 -21.54 15.11
N GLU A 385 38.98 -22.03 16.16
CA GLU A 385 39.62 -22.79 17.24
C GLU A 385 39.90 -24.24 16.83
N LYS A 386 40.89 -24.88 17.48
CA LYS A 386 41.07 -26.33 17.39
C LYS A 386 39.88 -27.00 18.08
N PRO A 387 39.22 -27.99 17.44
CA PRO A 387 38.14 -28.70 18.10
C PRO A 387 38.69 -29.41 19.34
N GLU A 388 38.03 -29.24 20.48
CA GLU A 388 38.26 -30.10 21.63
C GLU A 388 37.79 -31.50 21.26
N ARG A 389 38.73 -32.45 21.23
CA ARG A 389 38.44 -33.85 20.96
C ARG A 389 38.32 -34.56 22.30
N ASP A 390 37.14 -35.09 22.59
CA ASP A 390 36.94 -35.94 23.77
C ASP A 390 37.51 -37.34 23.50
N TYR A 391 38.81 -37.48 23.70
CA TYR A 391 39.50 -38.77 23.58
C TYR A 391 39.02 -39.77 24.63
N TRP A 392 38.54 -39.30 25.78
CA TRP A 392 38.07 -40.16 26.86
C TRP A 392 36.69 -40.71 26.56
N GLY A 393 35.78 -39.88 26.05
CA GLY A 393 34.50 -40.31 25.50
C GLY A 393 34.68 -41.34 24.37
N PHE A 394 35.50 -41.03 23.37
CA PHE A 394 35.77 -41.96 22.27
C PHE A 394 36.35 -43.30 22.73
N PHE A 395 37.27 -43.27 23.70
CA PHE A 395 37.82 -44.49 24.29
C PHE A 395 36.76 -45.32 25.02
N LYS A 396 35.92 -44.68 25.85
CA LYS A 396 34.81 -45.35 26.53
C LYS A 396 33.83 -45.98 25.54
N ASP A 397 33.44 -45.25 24.50
CA ASP A 397 32.53 -45.75 23.46
C ASP A 397 33.12 -46.96 22.74
N THR A 398 34.42 -46.92 22.44
CA THR A 398 35.15 -48.05 21.83
C THR A 398 35.16 -49.27 22.75
N MET A 399 35.43 -49.08 24.05
CA MET A 399 35.42 -50.15 25.05
C MET A 399 34.03 -50.76 25.24
N ILE A 400 32.97 -49.94 25.19
CA ILE A 400 31.58 -50.40 25.25
C ILE A 400 31.25 -51.25 24.02
N VAL A 401 31.64 -50.81 22.82
CA VAL A 401 31.42 -51.57 21.57
C VAL A 401 32.18 -52.90 21.59
N LEU A 402 33.46 -52.90 21.99
CA LEU A 402 34.24 -54.13 22.14
C LEU A 402 33.66 -55.06 23.21
N GLY A 403 33.19 -54.51 24.32
CA GLY A 403 32.49 -55.25 25.36
C GLY A 403 31.23 -55.93 24.81
N ASN A 404 30.37 -55.20 24.10
CA ASN A 404 29.16 -55.73 23.48
C ASN A 404 29.48 -56.81 22.43
N LEU A 405 30.51 -56.62 21.60
CA LEU A 405 30.96 -57.62 20.63
C LEU A 405 31.50 -58.88 21.32
N ALA A 406 32.25 -58.73 22.40
CA ALA A 406 32.74 -59.86 23.20
C ALA A 406 31.59 -60.63 23.85
N THR A 407 30.55 -59.93 24.36
CA THR A 407 29.33 -60.55 24.87
C THR A 407 28.60 -61.34 23.78
N ILE A 408 28.42 -60.77 22.58
CA ILE A 408 27.82 -61.47 21.44
C ILE A 408 28.64 -62.72 21.08
N TYR A 409 29.97 -62.60 21.01
CA TYR A 409 30.86 -63.72 20.72
C TYR A 409 30.74 -64.84 21.76
N LEU A 410 30.76 -64.50 23.06
CA LEU A 410 30.60 -65.46 24.15
C LEU A 410 29.24 -66.16 24.12
N VAL A 411 28.17 -65.44 23.82
CA VAL A 411 26.82 -66.02 23.68
C VAL A 411 26.75 -66.96 22.48
N VAL A 412 27.36 -66.60 21.34
CA VAL A 412 27.44 -67.47 20.17
C VAL A 412 28.25 -68.73 20.49
N GLN A 413 29.41 -68.59 21.14
CA GLN A 413 30.25 -69.72 21.53
C GLN A 413 29.51 -70.71 22.45
N GLN A 414 28.82 -70.20 23.48
CA GLN A 414 28.01 -71.02 24.39
C GLN A 414 26.79 -71.68 23.74
N ALA A 415 26.30 -71.15 22.62
CA ALA A 415 25.19 -71.74 21.88
C ALA A 415 25.65 -72.79 20.84
N THR A 416 26.94 -72.84 20.52
CA THR A 416 27.55 -73.78 19.56
C THR A 416 28.33 -74.94 20.21
N GLU A 417 28.57 -74.88 21.52
CA GLU A 417 28.96 -76.03 22.37
C GLU A 417 27.71 -76.67 22.97
#